data_AF-A0A1Y3AQX0-F1
#
_entry.id   AF-A0A1Y3AQX0-F1
#
_cell.length_a   1.000
_cell.length_b   1.000
_cell.length_c   1.000
_cell.angle_alpha   90.00
_cell.angle_beta   90.00
_cell.angle_gamma   90.00
#
_symmetry.space_group_name_H-M   'P 1'
#
loop_
_entity.id
_entity.type
_entity.pdbx_description
1 polymer ?
#
loop_
_entity_poly.entity_id
_entity_poly.type
_entity_poly.pdbx_seq_one_letter_code
_entity_poly.pdbx_strand_id
1 'polypeptide(L)' 'MSDKQLAAEITELMGGQTADVSIECSGFESSQSMAIHATRPGGRIAIVGLGAPANRVPLSTATMKEIDLIGVCRIKDE' A
#
# COMPACT_ATOMS: atom_id res chain seq x y z
N MET A 1 6.20 4.12 15.37
CA MET A 1 7.00 3.16 14.56
C MET A 1 6.99 3.67 13.13
N SER A 2 8.09 3.56 12.38
CA SER A 2 8.13 4.03 10.99
C SER A 2 7.45 3.04 10.04
N ASP A 3 6.95 3.50 8.89
CA ASP A 3 6.27 2.66 7.90
C ASP A 3 7.14 1.50 7.40
N LYS A 4 8.46 1.71 7.31
CA LYS A 4 9.43 0.68 6.95
C LYS A 4 9.57 -0.41 8.03
N GLN A 5 9.52 -0.03 9.31
CA GLN A 5 9.56 -0.99 10.41
C GLN A 5 8.29 -1.83 10.43
N LEU A 6 7.13 -1.23 10.17
CA LEU A 6 5.86 -1.94 10.10
C LEU A 6 5.80 -2.91 8.90
N ALA A 7 6.33 -2.50 7.75
CA ALA A 7 6.47 -3.38 6.60
C ALA A 7 7.43 -4.56 6.86
N ALA A 8 8.51 -4.33 7.62
CA ALA A 8 9.41 -5.41 8.03
C ALA A 8 8.71 -6.41 8.96
N GLU A 9 7.93 -5.93 9.93
CA GLU A 9 7.13 -6.79 10.81
C GLU A 9 6.10 -7.62 10.02
N ILE A 10 5.42 -7.02 9.05
CA ILE A 10 4.50 -7.74 8.15
C ILE A 10 5.25 -8.83 7.38
N THR A 11 6.46 -8.53 6.89
CA THR A 11 7.29 -9.50 6.16
C THR A 11 7.67 -10.69 7.05
N GLU A 12 8.05 -10.44 8.31
CA GLU A 12 8.32 -11.49 9.30
C GLU A 12 7.08 -12.34 9.58
N LEU A 13 5.91 -11.72 9.76
CA LEU A 13 4.63 -12.43 9.94
C LEU A 13 4.25 -13.28 8.73
N MET A 14 4.70 -12.91 7.53
CA MET A 14 4.52 -13.67 6.28
C MET A 14 5.65 -14.69 6.02
N GLY A 15 6.48 -14.99 7.03
CA GLY A 15 7.55 -15.98 6.92
C GLY A 15 8.73 -15.49 6.07
N GLY A 16 9.06 -14.20 6.15
CA GLY A 16 10.14 -13.58 5.40
C GLY A 16 9.77 -13.21 3.96
N GLN A 17 8.50 -13.39 3.56
CA GLN A 17 8.02 -13.08 2.22
C GLN A 17 7.33 -11.71 2.19
N THR A 18 7.38 -11.06 1.03
CA THR A 18 6.66 -9.79 0.79
C THR A 18 5.40 -10.07 -0.01
N ALA A 19 4.41 -9.18 0.08
CA ALA A 19 3.12 -9.40 -0.55
C ALA A 19 3.20 -9.22 -2.07
N ASP A 20 2.72 -10.19 -2.86
CA ASP A 20 2.48 -10.01 -4.30
C ASP A 20 1.44 -8.92 -4.57
N VAL A 21 0.40 -8.92 -3.73
CA VAL A 21 -0.74 -8.00 -3.82
C VAL A 21 -1.08 -7.52 -2.41
N SER A 22 -1.19 -6.21 -2.24
CA SER A 22 -1.75 -5.59 -1.03
C SER A 22 -3.12 -5.00 -1.30
N ILE A 23 -4.05 -5.15 -0.35
CA ILE A 23 -5.39 -4.56 -0.44
C ILE A 23 -5.52 -3.52 0.67
N GLU A 24 -5.44 -2.25 0.30
CA GLU A 24 -5.54 -1.14 1.25
C GLU A 24 -7.02 -0.79 1.46
N CYS A 25 -7.51 -1.00 2.68
CA CYS A 25 -8.94 -0.91 3.00
C CYS A 25 -9.30 0.21 3.99
N SER A 26 -8.31 0.94 4.51
CA SER A 26 -8.51 1.95 5.56
C SER A 26 -8.60 3.37 5.02
N GLY A 27 -7.93 3.68 3.91
CA GLY A 27 -7.84 5.02 3.35
C GLY A 27 -6.89 5.97 4.10
N PHE A 28 -6.24 5.52 5.17
CA PHE A 28 -5.28 6.34 5.91
C PHE A 28 -3.92 6.41 5.21
N GLU A 29 -3.31 7.59 5.26
CA GLU A 29 -1.99 7.87 4.66
C GLU A 29 -0.90 6.87 5.11
N SER A 30 -0.83 6.59 6.41
CA SER A 30 0.14 5.64 6.98
C SER A 30 -0.06 4.22 6.46
N SER A 31 -1.31 3.78 6.30
CA SER A 31 -1.66 2.47 5.73
C SER A 31 -1.21 2.36 4.28
N GLN A 32 -1.44 3.41 3.47
CA GLN A 32 -1.02 3.46 2.07
C GLN A 32 0.51 3.45 1.93
N SER A 33 1.22 4.21 2.77
CA SER A 33 2.69 4.21 2.82
C SER A 33 3.25 2.83 3.22
N MET A 34 2.67 2.21 4.27
CA MET A 34 2.99 0.86 4.70
C MET A 34 2.77 -0.17 3.56
N ALA A 35 1.64 -0.09 2.84
CA ALA A 35 1.35 -1.00 1.73
C ALA A 35 2.41 -0.92 0.62
N ILE A 36 2.92 0.28 0.30
CA ILE A 36 4.02 0.48 -0.66
C ILE A 36 5.30 -0.22 -0.19
N HIS A 37 5.59 -0.16 1.11
CA HIS A 37 6.78 -0.82 1.65
C HIS A 37 6.64 -2.34 1.75
N ALA A 38 5.47 -2.86 2.13
CA ALA A 38 5.21 -4.29 2.32
C ALA A 38 4.99 -5.10 1.02
N THR A 39 4.57 -4.43 -0.06
CA THR A 39 4.36 -5.06 -1.38
C THR A 39 5.69 -5.32 -2.07
N ARG A 40 5.90 -6.46 -2.71
CA ARG A 40 7.16 -6.74 -3.42
C ARG A 40 7.41 -5.81 -4.63
N PRO A 41 8.66 -5.70 -5.12
CA PRO A 41 8.91 -5.13 -6.45
C PRO A 41 8.11 -5.85 -7.55
N GLY A 42 7.52 -5.09 -8.48
CA GLY A 42 6.60 -5.57 -9.51
C GLY A 42 5.27 -6.10 -8.96
N GLY A 43 4.94 -5.79 -7.70
CA GLY A 43 3.68 -6.16 -7.06
C GLY A 43 2.58 -5.12 -7.28
N ARG A 44 1.40 -5.38 -6.72
CA ARG A 44 0.22 -4.51 -6.93
C ARG A 44 -0.43 -4.09 -5.63
N ILE A 45 -1.03 -2.91 -5.62
CA ILE A 45 -1.81 -2.40 -4.50
C ILE A 45 -3.19 -2.02 -5.00
N ALA A 46 -4.23 -2.65 -4.45
CA ALA A 46 -5.61 -2.25 -4.64
C ALA A 46 -5.99 -1.23 -3.57
N ILE A 47 -6.24 0.02 -3.96
CA ILE A 47 -6.72 1.09 -3.08
C ILE A 47 -8.25 1.02 -3.04
N VAL A 48 -8.78 0.43 -1.98
CA VAL A 48 -10.22 0.27 -1.71
C VAL A 48 -10.69 1.33 -0.72
N GLY A 49 -9.90 1.58 0.33
CA GLY A 49 -10.20 2.61 1.32
C GLY A 49 -9.96 4.00 0.75
N LEU A 50 -10.98 4.87 0.84
CA LEU A 50 -10.86 6.28 0.50
C LEU A 50 -10.99 7.10 1.78
N GLY A 51 -9.89 7.72 2.19
CA GLY A 51 -9.82 8.56 3.39
C GLY A 51 -9.86 10.04 3.05
N ALA A 52 -8.80 10.76 3.40
CA ALA A 52 -8.69 12.18 3.09
C ALA A 52 -8.64 12.44 1.56
N PRO A 53 -9.03 13.64 1.09
CA PRO A 53 -9.00 13.99 -0.33
C PRO A 53 -7.61 13.90 -0.98
N ALA A 54 -6.55 14.02 -0.18
CA ALA A 54 -5.18 13.88 -0.62
C ALA A 54 -4.35 13.23 0.49
N ASN A 55 -3.67 12.14 0.15
CA ASN A 55 -2.73 11.44 1.02
C ASN A 55 -1.30 11.60 0.49
N ARG A 56 -0.33 11.79 1.37
CA ARG A 56 1.10 11.79 1.03
C ARG A 56 1.63 10.36 1.07
N VAL A 57 2.05 9.86 -0.08
CA VAL A 57 2.64 8.53 -0.19
C VAL A 57 4.07 8.61 -0.72
N PRO A 58 4.96 7.66 -0.36
CA PRO A 58 6.33 7.62 -0.84
C PRO A 58 6.40 7.20 -2.32
N LEU A 59 5.97 8.09 -3.22
CA LEU A 59 5.85 7.83 -4.66
C LEU A 59 7.16 7.32 -5.28
N SER A 60 8.30 7.92 -4.93
CA SER A 60 9.60 7.46 -5.44
C SER A 60 9.89 6.00 -5.08
N THR A 61 9.44 5.52 -3.92
CA THR A 61 9.60 4.11 -3.54
C THR A 61 8.67 3.22 -4.36
N ALA A 62 7.43 3.64 -4.58
CA ALA A 62 6.49 2.92 -5.44
C ALA A 62 7.01 2.81 -6.87
N THR A 63 7.58 3.90 -7.41
CA THR A 63 8.19 3.94 -8.74
C THR A 63 9.42 3.03 -8.84
N MET A 64 10.36 3.09 -7.88
CA MET A 64 11.53 2.20 -7.89
C MET A 64 11.18 0.72 -7.76
N LYS A 65 10.06 0.41 -7.13
CA LYS A 65 9.55 -0.95 -6.98
C LYS A 65 8.59 -1.34 -8.11
N GLU A 66 8.36 -0.49 -9.11
CA GLU A 66 7.42 -0.76 -10.22
C GLU A 66 6.06 -1.27 -9.72
N ILE A 67 5.52 -0.62 -8.68
CA ILE A 67 4.26 -1.02 -8.08
C ILE A 67 3.08 -0.48 -8.90
N ASP A 68 2.16 -1.36 -9.28
CA ASP A 68 0.87 -0.95 -9.84
C ASP A 68 -0.06 -0.50 -8.71
N LEU A 69 -0.45 0.79 -8.70
CA LEU A 69 -1.47 1.34 -7.81
C LEU A 69 -2.83 1.36 -8.54
N ILE A 70 -3.75 0.52 -8.09
CA ILE A 70 -5.05 0.31 -8.73
C ILE A 70 -6.15 0.89 -7.83
N GLY A 71 -6.82 1.95 -8.31
CA GLY A 71 -8.01 2.48 -7.64
C GLY A 71 -9.20 1.53 -7.78
N VAL A 72 -9.88 1.23 -6.67
CA VAL A 72 -11.09 0.41 -6.65
C VAL A 72 -12.22 1.24 -6.07
N CYS A 73 -12.94 1.96 -6.95
CA CYS A 73 -14.15 2.67 -6.58
C CYS A 73 -15.38 1.89 -7.04
N ARG A 74 -16.22 1.44 -6.09
CA ARG A 74 -17.52 0.81 -6.37
C ARG A 74 -18.70 1.69 -6.03
N ILE A 75 -18.45 2.87 -5.46
CA ILE A 75 -19.49 3.84 -5.12
C ILE A 75 -19.76 4.64 -6.40
N LYS A 76 -21.03 4.67 -6.83
CA LYS A 76 -21.47 5.62 -7.85
C LYS A 76 -21.59 6.98 -7.18
N ASP A 77 -20.99 8.00 -7.76
CA ASP A 77 -21.37 9.38 -7.48
C ASP A 77 -22.86 9.53 -7.85
N GLU A 78 -23.68 9.89 -6.87
CA GLU A 78 -24.92 10.64 -7.11
C GLU A 78 -24.61 12.13 -7.02
#